data_AF-A0A7S1UA04-F1
#
_entry.id   AF-A0A7S1UA04-F1
#
_cell.length_a   1.000
_cell.length_b   1.000
_cell.length_c   1.000
_cell.angle_alpha   90.00
_cell.angle_beta   90.00
_cell.angle_gamma   90.00
#
_symmetry.space_group_name_H-M   'P 1'
#
loop_
_entity.id
_entity.type
_entity.pdbx_description
1 polymer ?
#
loop_
_entity_poly.entity_id
_entity_poly.type
_entity_poly.pdbx_seq_one_letter_code
_entity_poly.pdbx_strand_id
1 'polypeptide(L)'
;DAPVAVPTLLVQGTHCGSYANCIPRMRARGAHVLYGTFGHAYPHLSPLGAFDFVGELTAWVRAVAGPAGELPPPQARFFVTRHDGHVPKAAEPEGSWRDEAADAPTPLAFTLAPADAGKGGDGTLVIHSPAAPTNAALAVKVPVGATSGDAAGRWFTYGDARELPGNQAADDAAALRFTTEPLTETVTMVCRPRLEVGVAAAN
;
A
#
# COMPACT_ATOMS: atom_id res chain seq x y z
N ASP A 1 -25.10 -6.17 3.23
CA ASP A 1 -24.81 -5.02 4.11
C ASP A 1 -25.32 -3.73 3.51
N ALA A 2 -25.86 -2.83 4.35
CA ALA A 2 -26.47 -1.56 3.91
C ALA A 2 -25.41 -0.51 3.49
N PRO A 3 -25.71 0.38 2.52
CA PRO A 3 -24.83 1.49 2.16
C PRO A 3 -24.65 2.48 3.31
N VAL A 4 -23.61 3.30 3.24
CA VAL A 4 -23.39 4.41 4.17
C VAL A 4 -24.49 5.45 3.96
N ALA A 5 -25.30 5.69 5.00
CA ALA A 5 -26.46 6.59 4.92
C ALA A 5 -26.14 8.07 5.18
N VAL A 6 -24.97 8.35 5.76
CA VAL A 6 -24.53 9.70 6.12
C VAL A 6 -23.24 10.00 5.37
N PRO A 7 -23.11 11.17 4.72
CA PRO A 7 -21.86 11.63 4.15
C PRO A 7 -20.65 11.37 5.06
N THR A 8 -19.75 10.50 4.60
CA THR A 8 -18.60 10.07 5.40
C THR A 8 -17.33 10.25 4.59
N LEU A 9 -16.41 11.06 5.11
CA LEU A 9 -15.03 11.15 4.63
C LEU A 9 -14.13 10.38 5.59
N LEU A 10 -13.43 9.38 5.07
CA LEU A 10 -12.42 8.64 5.81
C LEU A 10 -11.03 9.09 5.36
N VAL A 11 -10.18 9.38 6.33
CA VAL A 11 -8.82 9.86 6.09
C VAL A 11 -7.84 8.89 6.72
N GLN A 12 -6.87 8.42 5.93
CA GLN A 12 -5.86 7.48 6.42
C GLN A 12 -4.50 7.72 5.73
N GLY A 13 -3.42 7.43 6.45
CA GLY A 13 -2.09 7.37 5.89
C GLY A 13 -1.78 5.97 5.36
N THR A 14 -1.12 5.86 4.21
CA THR A 14 -0.67 4.59 3.62
C THR A 14 0.29 3.84 4.54
N HIS A 15 1.02 4.57 5.39
CA HIS A 15 1.94 4.02 6.38
C HIS A 15 1.31 3.84 7.77
N CYS A 16 0.14 4.44 8.01
CA CYS A 16 -0.65 4.25 9.21
C CYS A 16 -1.42 2.93 9.10
N GLY A 17 -0.76 1.81 9.39
CA GLY A 17 -1.32 0.47 9.15
C GLY A 17 -2.67 0.20 9.82
N SER A 18 -2.97 0.90 10.92
CA SER A 18 -4.01 0.60 11.90
C SER A 18 -5.44 0.36 11.38
N TYR A 19 -5.82 0.91 10.23
CA TYR A 19 -7.15 0.74 9.66
C TYR A 19 -7.17 0.41 8.16
N ALA A 20 -6.05 -0.07 7.60
CA ALA A 20 -5.89 -0.28 6.16
C ALA A 20 -6.96 -1.18 5.51
N ASN A 21 -7.56 -2.09 6.28
CA ASN A 21 -8.66 -2.95 5.83
C ASN A 21 -10.05 -2.30 5.91
N CYS A 22 -10.24 -1.28 6.75
CA CYS A 22 -11.54 -0.64 6.99
C CYS A 22 -11.95 0.25 5.83
N ILE A 23 -11.03 1.11 5.38
CA ILE A 23 -11.29 2.10 4.33
C ILE A 23 -11.79 1.48 3.03
N PRO A 24 -11.16 0.46 2.42
CA PRO A 24 -11.67 -0.12 1.17
C PRO A 24 -13.07 -0.75 1.36
N ARG A 25 -13.37 -1.31 2.54
CA ARG A 25 -14.71 -1.84 2.85
C ARG A 25 -15.75 -0.74 2.95
N MET A 26 -15.40 0.40 3.53
CA MET A 26 -16.29 1.55 3.65
C MET A 26 -16.45 2.29 2.32
N ARG A 27 -15.39 2.38 1.51
CA ARG A 27 -15.43 2.90 0.14
C ARG A 27 -16.41 2.14 -0.73
N ALA A 28 -16.40 0.80 -0.65
CA ALA A 28 -17.36 -0.08 -1.33
C ALA A 28 -18.81 0.13 -0.87
N ARG A 29 -19.02 0.75 0.30
CA ARG A 29 -20.34 1.11 0.84
C ARG A 29 -20.71 2.58 0.59
N GLY A 30 -19.89 3.34 -0.15
CA GLY A 30 -20.19 4.72 -0.54
C GLY A 30 -19.52 5.81 0.29
N ALA A 31 -18.52 5.49 1.13
CA ALA A 31 -17.73 6.52 1.81
C ALA A 31 -16.74 7.21 0.84
N HIS A 32 -16.49 8.51 1.05
CA HIS A 32 -15.35 9.22 0.46
C HIS A 32 -14.07 8.84 1.19
N VAL A 33 -12.96 8.82 0.47
CA VAL A 33 -11.68 8.38 1.00
C VAL A 33 -10.55 9.31 0.59
N LEU A 34 -9.71 9.65 1.55
CA LEU A 34 -8.45 10.36 1.35
C LEU A 34 -7.29 9.55 1.94
N TYR A 35 -6.37 9.14 1.08
CA TYR A 35 -5.14 8.44 1.47
C TYR A 35 -3.93 9.34 1.27
N GLY A 36 -3.21 9.68 2.34
CA GLY A 36 -1.92 10.37 2.25
C GLY A 36 -0.75 9.52 2.75
N THR A 37 0.43 10.11 2.94
CA THR A 37 1.68 9.41 3.31
C THR A 37 2.06 9.52 4.79
N PHE A 38 1.12 9.95 5.63
CA PHE A 38 1.35 10.21 7.04
C PHE A 38 1.31 8.93 7.90
N GLY A 39 1.94 9.00 9.07
CA GLY A 39 1.87 7.96 10.10
C GLY A 39 0.61 8.05 10.96
N HIS A 40 0.61 7.41 12.12
CA HIS A 40 -0.48 7.36 13.11
C HIS A 40 -0.51 8.66 13.94
N ALA A 41 -0.71 9.77 13.24
CA ALA A 41 -0.89 11.10 13.78
C ALA A 41 -1.92 11.85 12.94
N TYR A 42 -2.38 13.02 13.42
CA TYR A 42 -3.14 13.90 12.56
C TYR A 42 -2.29 14.30 11.35
N PRO A 43 -2.88 14.36 10.13
CA PRO A 43 -2.08 14.60 8.92
C PRO A 43 -1.25 15.89 8.94
N HIS A 44 -1.80 16.97 9.51
CA HIS A 44 -1.11 18.26 9.66
C HIS A 44 0.02 18.26 10.71
N LEU A 45 0.14 17.20 11.51
CA LEU A 45 1.23 17.00 12.48
C LEU A 45 2.26 15.97 11.98
N SER A 46 2.03 15.35 10.83
CA SER A 46 2.90 14.31 10.30
C SER A 46 4.12 14.92 9.62
N PRO A 47 5.34 14.38 9.86
CA PRO A 47 6.56 14.84 9.20
C PRO A 47 6.67 14.39 7.73
N LEU A 48 5.80 13.49 7.26
CA LEU A 48 5.91 12.81 5.95
C LEU A 48 5.07 13.45 4.83
N GLY A 49 5.04 14.78 4.81
CA GLY A 49 4.35 15.56 3.79
C GLY A 49 3.14 16.28 4.36
N ALA A 50 3.24 17.61 4.41
CA ALA A 50 2.14 18.48 4.78
C ALA A 50 1.28 18.78 3.54
N PHE A 51 0.21 18.02 3.31
CA PHE A 51 -0.88 18.53 2.48
C PHE A 51 -1.79 19.40 3.33
N ASP A 52 -2.57 20.28 2.69
CA ASP A 52 -3.50 21.18 3.37
C ASP A 52 -4.71 20.42 3.93
N PHE A 53 -4.48 19.64 4.98
CA PHE A 53 -5.51 18.82 5.62
C PHE A 53 -6.64 19.67 6.20
N VAL A 54 -6.33 20.85 6.74
CA VAL A 54 -7.34 21.76 7.29
C VAL A 54 -8.20 22.31 6.16
N GLY A 55 -7.62 22.69 5.03
CA GLY A 55 -8.34 23.11 3.83
C GLY A 55 -9.24 22.00 3.28
N GLU A 56 -8.73 20.78 3.16
CA GLU A 56 -9.50 19.60 2.70
C GLU A 56 -10.69 19.32 3.61
N LEU A 57 -10.50 19.29 4.93
CA LEU A 57 -11.60 19.10 5.89
C LEU A 57 -12.60 20.26 5.83
N THR A 58 -12.12 21.50 5.70
CA THR A 58 -12.99 22.68 5.61
C THR A 58 -13.85 22.62 4.35
N ALA A 59 -13.26 22.26 3.21
CA ALA A 59 -13.96 22.08 1.95
C ALA A 59 -15.02 20.97 2.07
N TRP A 60 -14.66 19.83 2.66
CA TRP A 60 -15.58 18.73 2.93
C TRP A 60 -16.76 19.16 3.80
N VAL A 61 -16.50 19.80 4.95
CA VAL A 61 -17.55 20.25 5.88
C VAL A 61 -18.48 21.27 5.19
N ARG A 62 -17.93 22.19 4.40
CA ARG A 62 -18.74 23.15 3.63
C ARG A 62 -19.60 22.45 2.59
N ALA A 63 -19.09 21.42 1.91
CA ALA A 63 -19.85 20.64 0.94
C ALA A 63 -21.01 19.88 1.61
N VAL A 64 -20.76 19.27 2.78
CA VAL A 64 -21.80 18.55 3.54
C VAL A 64 -22.85 19.50 4.13
N ALA A 65 -22.45 20.70 4.58
CA ALA A 65 -23.33 21.67 5.24
C ALA A 65 -24.00 22.67 4.27
N GLY A 66 -23.67 22.62 2.98
CA GLY A 66 -24.16 23.55 1.96
C GLY A 66 -25.65 23.35 1.58
N PRO A 67 -26.25 24.32 0.84
CA PRO A 67 -27.64 24.23 0.42
C PRO A 67 -27.82 23.06 -0.57
N ALA A 68 -28.65 22.09 -0.19
CA ALA A 68 -28.96 20.87 -0.94
C ALA A 68 -27.73 20.06 -1.41
N GLY A 69 -26.99 19.47 -0.46
CA GLY A 69 -26.88 18.01 -0.31
C GLY A 69 -26.33 17.14 -1.45
N GLU A 70 -25.97 17.69 -2.61
CA GLU A 70 -25.30 16.99 -3.68
C GLU A 70 -23.80 16.99 -3.41
N LEU A 71 -23.39 16.08 -2.54
CA LEU A 71 -22.00 15.69 -2.54
C LEU A 71 -21.68 15.06 -3.89
N PRO A 72 -20.49 15.35 -4.46
CA PRO A 72 -20.04 14.62 -5.63
C PRO A 72 -20.09 13.12 -5.32
N PRO A 73 -20.25 12.25 -6.35
CA PRO A 73 -20.23 10.81 -6.14
C PRO A 73 -19.00 10.41 -5.31
N PRO A 74 -19.09 9.37 -4.45
CA PRO A 74 -18.01 8.99 -3.55
C PRO A 74 -16.65 8.96 -4.27
N GLN A 75 -15.74 9.81 -3.81
CA GLN A 75 -14.42 9.97 -4.41
C GLN A 75 -13.38 9.28 -3.55
N ALA A 76 -12.40 8.66 -4.20
CA ALA A 76 -11.19 8.20 -3.54
C ALA A 76 -9.99 8.92 -4.15
N ARG A 77 -9.22 9.56 -3.28
CA ARG A 77 -8.02 10.32 -3.63
C ARG A 77 -6.83 9.79 -2.86
N PHE A 78 -5.73 9.55 -3.56
CA PHE A 78 -4.55 8.88 -3.04
C PHE A 78 -3.30 9.68 -3.34
N PHE A 79 -2.44 9.90 -2.36
CA PHE A 79 -1.08 10.35 -2.61
C PHE A 79 -0.22 9.11 -2.92
N VAL A 80 0.24 9.03 -4.16
CA VAL A 80 1.14 7.97 -4.61
C VAL A 80 2.57 8.45 -4.45
N THR A 81 3.27 7.86 -3.47
CA THR A 81 4.70 8.08 -3.28
C THR A 81 5.48 7.53 -4.46
N ARG A 82 6.37 8.34 -5.02
CA ARG A 82 7.40 7.91 -5.95
C ARG A 82 8.47 7.15 -5.16
N HIS A 83 8.74 5.92 -5.59
CA HIS A 83 9.85 5.13 -5.07
C HIS A 83 10.95 5.09 -6.12
N ASP A 84 12.06 5.79 -5.89
CA ASP A 84 13.19 5.93 -6.82
C ASP A 84 14.51 5.38 -6.28
N GLY A 85 14.46 4.55 -5.23
CA GLY A 85 15.60 3.79 -4.72
C GLY A 85 15.61 3.62 -3.20
N HIS A 86 16.65 2.96 -2.69
CA HIS A 86 16.85 2.70 -1.26
C HIS A 86 17.41 3.91 -0.50
N VAL A 87 16.84 5.11 -0.69
CA VAL A 87 17.26 6.28 0.08
C VAL A 87 16.61 6.20 1.47
N PRO A 88 17.37 6.01 2.56
CA PRO A 88 16.83 6.07 3.91
C PRO A 88 16.40 7.52 4.16
N LYS A 89 15.08 7.78 4.24
CA LYS A 89 14.55 9.14 4.09
C LYS A 89 14.37 9.88 5.43
N ALA A 90 14.79 11.15 5.43
CA ALA A 90 14.38 12.19 6.38
C ALA A 90 13.65 13.38 5.70
N ALA A 91 13.29 13.26 4.41
CA ALA A 91 12.63 14.31 3.62
C ALA A 91 11.21 13.89 3.20
N GLU A 92 10.35 14.86 2.90
CA GLU A 92 8.98 14.62 2.41
C GLU A 92 8.98 13.61 1.24
N PRO A 93 8.05 12.65 1.20
CA PRO A 93 7.92 11.71 0.09
C PRO A 93 7.62 12.49 -1.20
N GLU A 94 8.41 12.26 -2.25
CA GLU A 94 8.05 12.75 -3.58
C GLU A 94 6.87 11.93 -4.08
N GLY A 95 5.99 12.52 -4.86
CA GLY A 95 4.80 11.82 -5.31
C GLY A 95 3.78 12.74 -5.95
N SER A 96 2.58 12.19 -6.18
CA SER A 96 1.47 12.93 -6.77
C SER A 96 0.14 12.45 -6.22
N TRP A 97 -0.82 13.36 -6.12
CA TRP A 97 -2.22 13.01 -5.85
C TRP A 97 -2.85 12.38 -7.10
N ARG A 98 -3.64 11.33 -6.89
CA ARG A 98 -4.37 10.56 -7.90
C ARG A 98 -5.82 10.41 -7.48
N ASP A 99 -6.72 10.45 -8.45
CA ASP A 99 -8.17 10.34 -8.24
C ASP A 99 -8.70 9.08 -8.93
N GLU A 100 -9.40 8.22 -8.17
CA GLU A 100 -9.91 6.92 -8.67
C GLU A 100 -10.77 7.06 -9.93
N ALA A 101 -11.51 8.15 -10.06
CA ALA A 101 -12.38 8.41 -11.22
C ALA A 101 -11.59 8.76 -12.49
N ALA A 102 -10.39 9.33 -12.37
CA ALA A 102 -9.55 9.70 -13.50
C ALA A 102 -8.61 8.55 -13.90
N ASP A 103 -8.20 7.73 -12.92
CA ASP A 103 -7.22 6.67 -13.07
C ASP A 103 -7.87 5.30 -12.79
N ALA A 104 -8.72 4.82 -13.71
CA ALA A 104 -9.39 3.53 -13.55
C ALA A 104 -8.33 2.40 -13.38
N PRO A 105 -8.36 1.64 -12.27
CA PRO A 105 -7.30 0.68 -11.97
C PRO A 105 -7.37 -0.52 -12.91
N THR A 106 -6.22 -0.89 -13.49
CA THR A 106 -6.06 -2.15 -14.23
C THR A 106 -5.59 -3.24 -13.28
N PRO A 107 -6.22 -4.44 -13.29
CA PRO A 107 -5.72 -5.57 -12.51
C PRO A 107 -4.31 -5.96 -12.96
N LEU A 108 -3.38 -6.00 -12.02
CA LEU A 108 -2.01 -6.48 -12.23
C LEU A 108 -1.82 -7.81 -11.53
N ALA A 109 -1.30 -8.81 -12.24
CA ALA A 109 -0.98 -10.12 -11.67
C ALA A 109 0.53 -10.37 -11.73
N PHE A 110 1.03 -11.02 -10.68
CA PHE A 110 2.40 -11.46 -10.58
C PHE A 110 2.40 -12.96 -10.34
N THR A 111 3.24 -13.68 -11.08
CA THR A 111 3.52 -15.09 -10.79
C THR A 111 4.87 -15.22 -10.12
N LEU A 112 4.91 -16.02 -9.06
CA LEU A 112 6.15 -16.45 -8.41
C LEU A 112 6.77 -17.57 -9.28
N ALA A 113 7.89 -17.28 -9.94
CA ALA A 113 8.63 -18.26 -10.72
C ALA A 113 9.92 -18.67 -9.97
N PRO A 114 10.37 -19.94 -10.06
CA PRO A 114 11.72 -20.30 -9.63
C PRO A 114 12.77 -19.47 -10.37
N ALA A 115 13.90 -19.18 -9.71
CA ALA A 115 14.98 -18.44 -10.35
C ALA A 115 15.55 -19.23 -11.54
N ASP A 116 15.74 -18.57 -12.67
CA ASP A 116 16.61 -19.10 -13.73
C ASP A 116 18.04 -19.19 -13.18
N ALA A 117 18.71 -20.31 -13.42
CA ALA A 117 20.08 -20.52 -12.98
C ALA A 117 20.98 -19.34 -13.43
N GLY A 118 21.51 -18.57 -12.48
CA GLY A 118 22.43 -17.46 -12.72
C GLY A 118 21.87 -16.04 -12.52
N LYS A 119 20.58 -15.85 -12.19
CA LYS A 119 20.00 -14.50 -12.01
C LYS A 119 20.04 -13.94 -10.57
N GLY A 120 20.46 -14.74 -9.59
CA GLY A 120 20.49 -14.36 -8.16
C GLY A 120 19.09 -14.25 -7.53
N GLY A 121 19.00 -14.48 -6.22
CA GLY A 121 17.71 -14.59 -5.49
C GLY A 121 17.12 -16.01 -5.51
N ASP A 122 15.98 -16.19 -4.82
CA ASP A 122 15.31 -17.49 -4.71
C ASP A 122 14.26 -17.70 -5.83
N GLY A 123 13.75 -16.60 -6.40
CA GLY A 123 12.80 -16.62 -7.50
C GLY A 123 12.62 -15.27 -8.20
N THR A 124 11.79 -15.26 -9.24
CA THR A 124 11.45 -14.06 -10.03
C THR A 124 9.96 -13.75 -9.93
N LEU A 125 9.62 -12.47 -9.89
CA LEU A 125 8.26 -11.97 -10.08
C LEU A 125 8.04 -11.67 -11.56
N VAL A 126 7.17 -12.44 -12.22
CA VAL A 126 6.80 -12.19 -13.62
C VAL A 126 5.52 -11.39 -13.67
N ILE A 127 5.59 -10.20 -14.26
CA ILE A 127 4.44 -9.30 -14.45
C ILE A 127 3.67 -9.72 -15.69
N HIS A 128 2.36 -9.89 -15.56
CA HIS A 128 1.47 -10.12 -16.71
C HIS A 128 0.02 -9.72 -16.41
N SER A 129 -0.80 -9.71 -17.46
CA SER A 129 -2.26 -9.71 -17.31
C SER A 129 -2.71 -10.99 -16.57
N PRO A 130 -3.86 -10.96 -15.86
CA PRO A 130 -4.31 -12.10 -15.07
C PRO A 130 -4.34 -13.40 -15.88
N ALA A 131 -3.46 -14.34 -15.54
CA ALA A 131 -3.38 -15.67 -16.12
C ALA A 131 -3.65 -16.74 -15.04
N ALA A 132 -3.89 -17.98 -15.45
CA ALA A 132 -4.11 -19.08 -14.53
C ALA A 132 -2.87 -19.29 -13.61
N PRO A 133 -3.07 -19.63 -12.33
CA PRO A 133 -1.96 -19.83 -11.40
C PRO A 133 -1.02 -20.94 -11.90
N THR A 134 0.29 -20.69 -11.80
CA THR A 134 1.29 -21.73 -12.07
C THR A 134 1.45 -22.62 -10.84
N ASN A 135 1.21 -23.92 -10.99
CA ASN A 135 1.41 -24.91 -9.93
C ASN A 135 2.88 -25.36 -9.84
N ALA A 136 3.81 -24.43 -9.65
CA ALA A 136 5.21 -24.76 -9.39
C ALA A 136 5.43 -24.92 -7.87
N ALA A 137 5.86 -26.10 -7.43
CA ALA A 137 6.25 -26.31 -6.04
C ALA A 137 7.68 -25.79 -5.83
N LEU A 138 7.84 -24.81 -4.94
CA LEU A 138 9.14 -24.28 -4.54
C LEU A 138 9.51 -24.81 -3.16
N ALA A 139 10.66 -25.47 -3.06
CA ALA A 139 11.19 -25.93 -1.77
C ALA A 139 11.95 -24.79 -1.09
N VAL A 140 11.66 -24.56 0.19
CA VAL A 140 12.15 -23.41 0.95
C VAL A 140 12.77 -23.91 2.24
N LYS A 141 14.00 -23.48 2.52
CA LYS A 141 14.61 -23.67 3.82
C LYS A 141 14.32 -22.44 4.67
N VAL A 142 13.34 -22.53 5.56
CA VAL A 142 13.15 -21.51 6.61
C VAL A 142 14.13 -21.83 7.73
N PRO A 143 15.15 -20.98 8.00
CA PRO A 143 16.09 -21.27 9.07
C PRO A 143 15.35 -21.28 10.40
N VAL A 144 15.52 -22.35 11.19
CA VAL A 144 14.92 -22.44 12.52
C VAL A 144 15.48 -21.32 13.39
N GLY A 145 14.59 -20.47 13.94
CA GLY A 145 14.96 -19.36 14.81
C GLY A 145 15.35 -18.06 14.12
N ALA A 146 15.32 -17.99 12.78
CA ALA A 146 15.45 -16.71 12.09
C ALA A 146 14.20 -15.84 12.33
N THR A 147 14.44 -14.60 12.77
CA THR A 147 13.42 -13.54 12.79
C THR A 147 13.55 -12.69 11.54
N SER A 148 12.42 -12.22 11.01
CA SER A 148 12.36 -11.33 9.85
C SER A 148 11.20 -10.36 10.06
N GLY A 149 11.34 -9.14 9.54
CA GLY A 149 10.35 -8.06 9.61
C GLY A 149 10.72 -6.95 10.59
N ASP A 150 11.92 -6.96 11.19
CA ASP A 150 12.34 -5.93 12.14
C ASP A 150 12.51 -4.56 11.47
N ALA A 151 12.87 -4.55 10.18
CA ALA A 151 12.96 -3.35 9.36
C ALA A 151 11.67 -3.06 8.57
N ALA A 152 10.60 -3.84 8.71
CA ALA A 152 9.34 -3.65 7.99
C ALA A 152 8.46 -2.50 8.50
N GLY A 153 8.89 -1.83 9.58
CA GLY A 153 8.11 -0.82 10.27
C GLY A 153 7.22 -1.42 11.36
N ARG A 154 6.75 -0.57 12.28
CA ARG A 154 5.98 -0.97 13.45
C ARG A 154 4.50 -0.65 13.29
N TRP A 155 3.69 -1.62 13.67
CA TRP A 155 2.24 -1.50 13.69
C TRP A 155 1.78 -0.73 14.94
N PHE A 156 0.91 0.28 14.77
CA PHE A 156 0.33 1.08 15.87
C PHE A 156 1.35 1.76 16.81
N THR A 157 2.51 2.17 16.29
CA THR A 157 3.27 3.21 17.00
C THR A 157 2.54 4.55 16.81
N TYR A 158 2.60 5.47 17.77
CA TYR A 158 1.83 6.73 17.75
C TYR A 158 2.70 7.88 17.23
N GLY A 159 2.73 8.09 15.91
CA GLY A 159 3.42 9.21 15.28
C GLY A 159 4.95 9.09 15.29
N ASP A 160 5.46 7.87 15.32
CA ASP A 160 6.88 7.55 15.41
C ASP A 160 7.45 7.21 14.03
N ALA A 161 8.67 7.66 13.74
CA ALA A 161 9.39 7.29 12.51
C ALA A 161 9.54 5.78 12.31
N ARG A 162 9.53 4.98 13.40
CA ARG A 162 9.56 3.51 13.35
C ARG A 162 8.29 2.89 12.75
N GLU A 163 7.22 3.64 12.50
CA GLU A 163 6.07 3.16 11.71
C GLU A 163 6.46 2.84 10.27
N LEU A 164 7.46 3.53 9.74
CA LEU A 164 7.86 3.38 8.36
C LEU A 164 8.80 2.20 8.18
N PRO A 165 8.69 1.49 7.03
CA PRO A 165 9.70 0.51 6.66
C PRO A 165 11.05 1.20 6.41
N GLY A 166 12.11 0.57 6.89
CA GLY A 166 13.49 0.94 6.61
C GLY A 166 14.09 0.11 5.48
N ASN A 167 15.43 0.07 5.43
CA ASN A 167 16.13 -0.85 4.54
C ASN A 167 15.93 -2.31 5.02
N GLN A 168 15.27 -3.12 4.19
CA GLN A 168 14.94 -4.51 4.52
C GLN A 168 16.04 -5.53 4.21
N ALA A 169 17.24 -5.10 3.81
CA ALA A 169 18.33 -6.02 3.41
C ALA A 169 18.68 -7.10 4.47
N ALA A 170 18.54 -6.79 5.76
CA ALA A 170 18.76 -7.77 6.83
C ALA A 170 17.62 -8.79 6.93
N ASP A 171 16.37 -8.33 6.83
CA ASP A 171 15.18 -9.18 6.82
C ASP A 171 15.15 -10.10 5.60
N ASP A 172 15.57 -9.55 4.46
CA ASP A 172 15.71 -10.22 3.17
C ASP A 172 16.71 -11.38 3.20
N ALA A 173 17.80 -11.25 3.96
CA ALA A 173 18.78 -12.32 4.11
C ALA A 173 18.23 -13.56 4.86
N ALA A 174 17.12 -13.40 5.57
CA ALA A 174 16.43 -14.44 6.33
C ALA A 174 15.12 -14.91 5.66
N ALA A 175 14.79 -14.41 4.47
CA ALA A 175 13.54 -14.67 3.77
C ALA A 175 13.77 -15.16 2.34
N LEU A 176 12.73 -15.76 1.75
CA LEU A 176 12.70 -15.96 0.31
C LEU A 176 12.51 -14.65 -0.42
N ARG A 177 13.26 -14.45 -1.50
CA ARG A 177 13.18 -13.23 -2.31
C ARG A 177 12.74 -13.52 -3.72
N PHE A 178 11.67 -12.83 -4.11
CA PHE A 178 11.16 -12.78 -5.47
C PHE A 178 11.23 -11.34 -5.97
N THR A 179 11.99 -11.10 -7.03
CA THR A 179 12.18 -9.76 -7.59
C THR A 179 11.84 -9.79 -9.08
N THR A 180 11.33 -8.69 -9.62
CA THR A 180 11.16 -8.54 -11.06
C THR A 180 12.52 -8.34 -11.74
N GLU A 181 12.58 -8.48 -13.06
CA GLU A 181 13.65 -7.81 -13.82
C GLU A 181 13.53 -6.28 -13.63
N PRO A 182 14.61 -5.50 -13.88
CA PRO A 182 14.54 -4.05 -13.84
C PRO A 182 13.38 -3.53 -14.69
N LEU A 183 12.52 -2.70 -14.09
CA LEU A 183 11.35 -2.16 -14.77
C LEU A 183 11.80 -1.20 -15.89
N THR A 184 11.31 -1.43 -17.11
CA THR A 184 11.58 -0.57 -18.26
C THR A 184 10.62 0.62 -18.35
N GLU A 185 9.55 0.61 -17.56
CA GLU A 185 8.53 1.64 -17.50
C GLU A 185 8.07 1.87 -16.05
N THR A 186 7.44 3.03 -15.80
CA THR A 186 6.92 3.34 -14.46
C THR A 186 5.65 2.54 -14.20
N VAL A 187 5.65 1.75 -13.12
CA VAL A 187 4.46 1.04 -12.63
C VAL A 187 3.87 1.82 -11.47
N THR A 188 2.61 2.23 -11.59
CA THR A 188 1.85 2.87 -10.51
C THR A 188 0.93 1.85 -9.86
N MET A 189 1.00 1.69 -8.54
CA MET A 189 0.19 0.72 -7.80
C MET A 189 -0.63 1.42 -6.72
N VAL A 190 -1.96 1.42 -6.90
CA VAL A 190 -2.94 1.79 -5.87
C VAL A 190 -3.90 0.62 -5.74
N CYS A 191 -3.57 -0.30 -4.85
CA CYS A 191 -4.28 -1.58 -4.78
C CYS A 191 -4.28 -2.15 -3.37
N ARG A 192 -5.15 -3.15 -3.17
CA ARG A 192 -5.05 -4.08 -2.04
C ARG A 192 -4.37 -5.36 -2.55
N PRO A 193 -3.06 -5.57 -2.29
CA PRO A 193 -2.37 -6.74 -2.79
C PRO A 193 -2.98 -8.01 -2.19
N ARG A 194 -3.01 -9.09 -2.98
CA ARG A 194 -3.46 -10.42 -2.57
C ARG A 194 -2.41 -11.44 -2.98
N LEU A 195 -1.98 -12.25 -2.02
CA LEU A 195 -1.08 -13.37 -2.24
C LEU A 195 -1.88 -14.68 -2.13
N GLU A 196 -1.74 -15.55 -3.12
CA GLU A 196 -2.25 -16.92 -3.10
C GLU A 196 -1.07 -17.88 -3.19
N VAL A 197 -0.84 -18.66 -2.13
CA VAL A 197 0.23 -19.67 -2.08
C VAL A 197 -0.26 -20.92 -1.37
N GLY A 198 0.11 -22.08 -1.90
CA GLY A 198 0.02 -23.35 -1.17
C GLY A 198 1.31 -23.58 -0.40
N VAL A 199 1.20 -23.86 0.91
CA VAL A 199 2.37 -24.14 1.77
C VAL A 199 2.29 -25.56 2.30
N ALA A 200 3.44 -26.24 2.36
CA ALA A 200 3.62 -27.53 2.99
C ALA A 200 4.94 -27.54 3.77
N ALA A 201 4.98 -28.25 4.89
CA ALA A 201 6.18 -28.46 5.68
C ALA A 201 6.52 -29.95 5.68
N ALA A 202 7.79 -30.28 5.44
CA ALA A 202 8.29 -31.63 5.68
C ALA A 202 8.60 -31.78 7.17
N ASN A 203 8.19 -32.91 7.75
CA ASN A 203 8.56 -33.30 9.11
C ASN A 203 10.04 -33.68 9.21
#